data_AF-A0A1X7UAB7-F1
#
_entry.id   AF-A0A1X7UAB7-F1
#
_cell.length_a   1.000
_cell.length_b   1.000
_cell.length_c   1.000
_cell.angle_alpha   90.00
_cell.angle_beta   90.00
_cell.angle_gamma   90.00
#
_symmetry.space_group_name_H-M   'P 1'
#
loop_
_entity.id
_entity.type
_entity.pdbx_description
1 polymer ?
#
loop_
_entity_poly.entity_id
_entity_poly.type
_entity_poly.pdbx_seq_one_letter_code
_entity_poly.pdbx_strand_id
1 'polypeptide(L)'
;LPDDGNLNELTKVWESMHGRYQLEPVCLLVSLLKSGEEVERFSRQWKLSNLERKLGMFVSNEREACYQGAPLKYYKDQLVDGEFRNHVLELLKYCSRFPDSTELEGWTVPVCPVNGNDLKKAGIASGQKLGETLKDVRRKWKESCYESSKEDLLATLK
;
A
#
# COMPACT_ATOMS: atom_id res chain seq x y z
N LEU A 1 23.86 -12.91 5.42
CA LEU A 1 23.13 -11.75 5.97
C LEU A 1 24.08 -10.56 5.93
N PRO A 2 23.62 -9.31 5.84
CA PRO A 2 24.52 -8.15 5.85
C PRO A 2 25.34 -8.14 7.15
N ASP A 3 26.63 -7.83 7.03
CA ASP A 3 27.56 -7.81 8.18
C ASP A 3 27.20 -6.72 9.20
N ASP A 4 26.48 -5.68 8.77
CA ASP A 4 26.00 -4.54 9.55
C ASP A 4 24.46 -4.49 9.66
N GLY A 5 23.81 -5.65 9.72
CA GLY A 5 22.36 -5.78 9.75
C GLY A 5 21.68 -5.00 10.89
N ASN A 6 20.44 -4.56 10.64
CA ASN A 6 19.67 -3.75 11.58
C ASN A 6 19.05 -4.61 12.71
N LEU A 7 19.88 -5.00 13.67
CA LEU A 7 19.47 -5.85 14.80
C LEU A 7 18.44 -5.18 15.72
N ASN A 8 18.46 -3.85 15.81
CA ASN A 8 17.50 -3.10 16.63
C ASN A 8 16.08 -3.26 16.06
N GLU A 9 15.94 -3.10 14.75
CA GLU A 9 14.66 -3.29 14.07
C GLU A 9 14.19 -4.74 14.13
N LEU A 10 15.08 -5.71 13.91
CA LEU A 10 14.74 -7.13 14.06
C LEU A 10 14.23 -7.43 15.47
N THR A 11 14.93 -6.96 16.50
CA THR A 11 14.55 -7.18 17.90
C THR A 11 13.17 -6.57 18.18
N LYS A 12 12.96 -5.33 17.76
CA LYS A 12 11.68 -4.63 17.90
C LYS A 12 10.52 -5.40 17.25
N VAL A 13 10.69 -5.84 15.99
CA VAL A 13 9.66 -6.61 15.28
C VAL A 13 9.42 -7.94 15.98
N TRP A 14 10.48 -8.68 16.30
CA TRP A 14 10.40 -9.97 16.96
C TRP A 14 9.67 -9.92 18.30
N GLU A 15 10.04 -8.98 19.17
CA GLU A 15 9.41 -8.80 20.48
C GLU A 15 7.94 -8.41 20.36
N SER A 16 7.60 -7.58 19.37
CA SER A 16 6.22 -7.17 19.15
C SER A 16 5.30 -8.29 18.66
N MET A 17 5.86 -9.33 18.04
CA MET A 17 5.11 -10.46 17.50
C MET A 17 4.86 -11.57 18.53
N HIS A 18 5.64 -11.63 19.62
CA HIS A 18 5.73 -12.80 20.52
C HIS A 18 4.35 -13.35 20.93
N GLY A 19 3.93 -14.41 20.24
CA GLY A 19 2.73 -15.21 20.52
C GLY A 19 1.40 -14.73 19.96
N ARG A 20 1.35 -13.63 19.19
CA ARG A 20 0.06 -13.04 18.75
C ARG A 20 -0.27 -13.25 17.28
N TYR A 21 0.72 -13.17 16.39
CA TYR A 21 0.50 -13.23 14.95
C TYR A 21 1.70 -13.86 14.22
N GLN A 22 1.42 -14.48 13.06
CA GLN A 22 2.45 -14.93 12.13
C GLN A 22 2.64 -13.86 11.06
N LEU A 23 3.87 -13.35 10.96
CA LEU A 23 4.33 -12.57 9.82
C LEU A 23 4.85 -13.51 8.73
N GLU A 24 4.73 -13.08 7.49
CA GLU A 24 5.45 -13.68 6.38
C GLU A 24 6.96 -13.67 6.68
N PRO A 25 7.68 -14.79 6.50
CA PRO A 25 9.10 -14.89 6.87
C PRO A 25 9.98 -13.80 6.24
N VAL A 26 9.64 -13.37 5.01
CA VAL A 26 10.38 -12.29 4.32
C VAL A 26 10.28 -10.95 5.08
N CYS A 27 9.18 -10.67 5.76
CA CYS A 27 9.03 -9.43 6.55
C CYS A 27 10.03 -9.42 7.71
N LEU A 28 10.24 -10.56 8.38
CA LEU A 28 11.28 -10.68 9.41
C LEU A 28 12.68 -10.53 8.82
N LEU A 29 12.96 -11.12 7.66
CA LEU A 29 14.28 -10.97 7.02
C LEU A 29 14.58 -9.52 6.64
N VAL A 30 13.58 -8.78 6.16
CA VAL A 30 13.70 -7.38 5.74
C VAL A 30 13.92 -6.42 6.90
N SER A 31 13.54 -6.81 8.13
CA SER A 31 13.88 -6.02 9.33
C SER A 31 15.39 -5.81 9.50
N LEU A 32 16.22 -6.75 9.01
CA LEU A 32 17.68 -6.64 9.03
C LEU A 32 18.23 -5.69 7.97
N LEU A 33 17.41 -5.30 6.98
CA LEU A 33 17.80 -4.48 5.84
C LEU A 33 17.37 -3.03 6.08
N LYS A 34 18.22 -2.07 5.73
CA LYS A 34 18.02 -0.64 6.04
C LYS A 34 17.27 0.11 4.95
N SER A 35 17.31 -0.37 3.70
CA SER A 35 16.71 0.30 2.54
C SER A 35 16.16 -0.68 1.51
N GLY A 36 15.27 -0.18 0.63
CA GLY A 36 14.79 -0.96 -0.52
C GLY A 36 15.91 -1.41 -1.46
N GLU A 37 17.02 -0.67 -1.57
CA GLU A 37 18.17 -1.11 -2.36
C GLU A 37 18.84 -2.35 -1.76
N GLU A 38 18.94 -2.42 -0.42
CA GLU A 38 19.44 -3.61 0.27
C GLU A 38 18.49 -4.79 0.10
N VAL A 39 17.17 -4.56 0.14
CA VAL A 39 16.16 -5.58 -0.17
C VAL A 39 16.30 -6.10 -1.59
N GLU A 40 16.49 -5.23 -2.57
CA GLU A 40 16.70 -5.61 -3.96
C GLU A 40 17.94 -6.50 -4.12
N ARG A 41 19.07 -6.08 -3.55
CA ARG A 41 20.32 -6.85 -3.57
C ARG A 41 20.16 -8.21 -2.88
N PHE A 42 19.56 -8.21 -1.69
CA PHE A 42 19.28 -9.43 -0.91
C PHE A 42 18.40 -10.39 -1.70
N SER A 43 17.32 -9.89 -2.32
CA SER A 43 16.38 -10.69 -3.09
C SER A 43 17.05 -11.46 -4.23
N ARG A 44 18.02 -10.83 -4.91
CA ARG A 44 18.79 -11.45 -6.00
C ARG A 44 19.76 -12.51 -5.49
N GLN A 45 20.48 -12.21 -4.41
CA GLN A 45 21.46 -13.14 -3.83
C GLN A 45 20.80 -14.39 -3.26
N TRP A 46 19.67 -14.22 -2.57
CA TRP A 46 18.95 -15.30 -1.89
C TRP A 46 17.85 -15.91 -2.75
N LYS A 47 17.69 -15.43 -3.99
CA LYS A 47 16.71 -15.91 -4.99
C LYS A 47 15.28 -15.92 -4.44
N LEU A 48 14.89 -14.83 -3.77
CA LEU A 48 13.50 -14.65 -3.32
C LEU A 48 12.55 -14.67 -4.52
N SER A 49 11.36 -15.20 -4.32
CA SER A 49 10.30 -15.13 -5.33
C SER A 49 9.91 -13.68 -5.63
N ASN A 50 9.28 -13.46 -6.79
CA ASN A 50 8.77 -12.14 -7.14
C ASN A 50 7.76 -11.60 -6.12
N LEU A 51 7.01 -12.48 -5.46
CA LEU A 51 6.03 -12.10 -4.43
C LEU A 51 6.75 -11.63 -3.16
N GLU A 52 7.67 -12.44 -2.64
CA GLU A 52 8.48 -12.10 -1.45
C GLU A 52 9.29 -10.83 -1.66
N ARG A 53 9.92 -10.69 -2.83
CA ARG A 53 10.67 -9.47 -3.19
C ARG A 53 9.78 -8.24 -3.13
N LYS A 54 8.58 -8.28 -3.74
CA LYS A 54 7.66 -7.13 -3.74
C LYS A 54 7.16 -6.79 -2.33
N LEU A 55 6.79 -7.81 -1.55
CA LEU A 55 6.39 -7.63 -0.15
C LEU A 55 7.51 -7.00 0.67
N GLY A 56 8.73 -7.52 0.56
CA GLY A 56 9.88 -6.98 1.27
C GLY A 56 10.20 -5.53 0.89
N MET A 57 10.13 -5.20 -0.41
CA MET A 57 10.30 -3.83 -0.89
C MET A 57 9.24 -2.90 -0.30
N PHE A 58 7.98 -3.32 -0.32
CA PHE A 58 6.88 -2.54 0.24
C PHE A 58 7.07 -2.27 1.74
N VAL A 59 7.32 -3.32 2.53
CA VAL A 59 7.55 -3.19 3.98
C VAL A 59 8.74 -2.26 4.27
N SER A 60 9.86 -2.43 3.56
CA SER A 60 11.05 -1.60 3.79
C SER A 60 10.81 -0.12 3.44
N ASN A 61 10.00 0.18 2.43
CA ASN A 61 9.74 1.54 1.99
C ASN A 61 8.70 2.24 2.88
N GLU A 62 7.73 1.49 3.41
CA GLU A 62 6.55 2.04 4.08
C GLU A 62 6.61 1.96 5.63
N ARG A 63 7.52 1.16 6.20
CA ARG A 63 7.63 0.98 7.67
C ARG A 63 7.85 2.28 8.44
N GLU A 64 8.55 3.24 7.86
CA GLU A 64 8.82 4.52 8.54
C GLU A 64 7.54 5.35 8.66
N ALA A 65 6.81 5.55 7.55
CA ALA A 65 5.49 6.22 7.57
C ALA A 65 4.52 5.51 8.52
N CYS A 66 4.61 4.19 8.59
CA CYS A 66 3.83 3.37 9.49
C CYS A 66 4.14 3.60 10.96
N TYR A 67 5.41 3.66 11.34
CA TYR A 67 5.83 4.02 12.71
C TYR A 67 5.51 5.47 13.06
N GLN A 68 5.54 6.37 12.09
CA GLN A 68 5.14 7.78 12.28
C GLN A 68 3.63 7.97 12.41
N GLY A 69 2.83 6.89 12.36
CA GLY A 69 1.40 6.95 12.60
C GLY A 69 0.59 7.42 11.40
N ALA A 70 1.03 7.09 10.17
CA ALA A 70 0.23 7.36 8.97
C ALA A 70 -1.23 6.91 9.16
N PRO A 71 -2.23 7.74 8.83
CA PRO A 71 -3.63 7.44 9.13
C PRO A 71 -4.13 6.24 8.34
N LEU A 72 -5.15 5.52 8.83
CA LEU A 72 -5.66 4.32 8.15
C LEU A 72 -6.10 4.59 6.69
N LYS A 73 -6.59 5.80 6.42
CA LYS A 73 -6.93 6.27 5.08
C LYS A 73 -5.75 6.17 4.10
N TYR A 74 -4.53 6.44 4.55
CA TYR A 74 -3.33 6.31 3.72
C TYR A 74 -3.21 4.91 3.12
N TYR A 75 -3.42 3.88 3.94
CA TYR A 75 -3.38 2.49 3.50
C TYR A 75 -4.58 2.10 2.64
N LYS A 76 -5.77 2.63 2.93
CA LYS A 76 -6.96 2.46 2.08
C LYS A 76 -6.71 3.04 0.68
N ASP A 77 -6.04 4.20 0.59
CA ASP A 77 -5.66 4.82 -0.68
C ASP A 77 -4.67 3.94 -1.48
N GLN A 78 -3.68 3.32 -0.82
CA GLN A 78 -2.76 2.37 -1.46
C GLN A 78 -3.49 1.17 -2.08
N LEU A 79 -4.45 0.59 -1.35
CA LEU A 79 -5.28 -0.52 -1.85
C LEU A 79 -6.14 -0.10 -3.04
N VAL A 80 -6.72 1.11 -3.01
CA VAL A 80 -7.48 1.69 -4.12
C VAL A 80 -6.60 1.90 -5.35
N ASP A 81 -5.32 2.23 -5.15
CA ASP A 81 -4.32 2.38 -6.21
C ASP A 81 -3.77 1.05 -6.75
N GLY A 82 -4.21 -0.07 -6.18
CA GLY A 82 -3.92 -1.40 -6.69
C GLY A 82 -2.75 -2.09 -5.99
N GLU A 83 -2.32 -1.58 -4.82
CA GLU A 83 -1.39 -2.33 -3.98
C GLU A 83 -2.02 -3.64 -3.49
N PHE A 84 -1.20 -4.68 -3.34
CA PHE A 84 -1.67 -5.96 -2.86
C PHE A 84 -2.11 -5.86 -1.41
N ARG A 85 -3.32 -6.34 -1.12
CA ARG A 85 -3.86 -6.39 0.25
C ARG A 85 -2.90 -7.03 1.25
N ASN A 86 -2.29 -8.15 0.87
CA ASN A 86 -1.34 -8.85 1.74
C ASN A 86 -0.17 -7.93 2.16
N HIS A 87 0.35 -7.11 1.26
CA HIS A 87 1.46 -6.20 1.56
C HIS A 87 1.10 -5.19 2.66
N VAL A 88 -0.10 -4.59 2.55
CA VAL A 88 -0.59 -3.61 3.53
C VAL A 88 -0.85 -4.26 4.89
N LEU A 89 -1.46 -5.46 4.90
CA LEU A 89 -1.74 -6.17 6.15
C LEU A 89 -0.45 -6.59 6.86
N GLU A 90 0.52 -7.14 6.12
CA GLU A 90 1.82 -7.54 6.67
C GLU A 90 2.61 -6.34 7.20
N LEU A 91 2.59 -5.20 6.51
CA LEU A 91 3.17 -3.95 7.01
C LEU A 91 2.53 -3.52 8.34
N LEU A 92 1.20 -3.51 8.43
CA LEU A 92 0.51 -3.08 9.65
C LEU A 92 0.81 -4.02 10.83
N LYS A 93 0.83 -5.33 10.59
CA LYS A 93 1.29 -6.31 11.59
C LYS A 93 2.74 -6.04 11.97
N TYR A 94 3.63 -5.84 11.00
CA TYR A 94 5.05 -5.54 11.22
C TYR A 94 5.26 -4.32 12.13
N CYS A 95 4.42 -3.29 11.99
CA CYS A 95 4.44 -2.11 12.86
C CYS A 95 3.64 -2.26 14.17
N SER A 96 3.13 -3.45 14.48
CA SER A 96 2.25 -3.72 15.64
C SER A 96 0.91 -2.98 15.62
N ARG A 97 0.45 -2.52 14.46
CA ARG A 97 -0.84 -1.83 14.25
C ARG A 97 -1.94 -2.84 13.95
N PHE A 98 -2.13 -3.80 14.86
CA PHE A 98 -3.08 -4.90 14.67
C PHE A 98 -4.54 -4.46 14.48
N PRO A 99 -5.09 -3.49 15.23
CA PRO A 99 -6.46 -3.03 15.02
C PRO A 99 -6.71 -2.52 13.59
N ASP A 100 -5.76 -1.77 13.04
CA ASP A 100 -5.81 -1.27 11.66
C ASP A 100 -5.76 -2.41 10.64
N SER A 101 -4.93 -3.43 10.90
CA SER A 101 -4.86 -4.63 10.06
C SER A 101 -6.20 -5.38 10.06
N THR A 102 -6.82 -5.58 11.23
CA THR A 102 -8.12 -6.24 11.35
C THR A 102 -9.22 -5.45 10.64
N GLU A 103 -9.24 -4.11 10.80
CA GLU A 103 -10.22 -3.27 10.09
C GLU A 103 -10.05 -3.39 8.58
N LEU A 104 -8.81 -3.30 8.09
CA LEU A 104 -8.56 -3.42 6.65
C LEU A 104 -8.89 -4.80 6.10
N GLU A 105 -8.63 -5.88 6.84
CA GLU A 105 -8.94 -7.24 6.39
C GLU A 105 -10.43 -7.39 6.02
N GLY A 106 -11.34 -6.80 6.82
CA GLY A 106 -12.77 -6.77 6.53
C GLY A 106 -13.22 -5.69 5.54
N TRP A 107 -12.36 -4.72 5.21
CA TRP A 107 -12.72 -3.61 4.34
C TRP A 107 -12.71 -3.99 2.87
N THR A 108 -13.82 -3.80 2.17
CA THR A 108 -13.92 -4.02 0.71
C THR A 108 -13.45 -2.77 -0.03
N VAL A 109 -12.50 -2.92 -0.96
CA VAL A 109 -11.99 -1.80 -1.76
C VAL A 109 -13.12 -1.31 -2.66
N PRO A 110 -13.57 -0.05 -2.52
CA PRO A 110 -14.61 0.48 -3.37
C PRO A 110 -14.07 0.71 -4.78
N VAL A 111 -14.97 0.68 -5.76
CA VAL A 111 -14.63 0.94 -7.16
C VAL A 111 -15.03 2.37 -7.50
N CYS A 112 -14.11 3.13 -8.10
CA CYS A 112 -14.41 4.49 -8.56
C CYS A 112 -15.60 4.42 -9.53
N PRO A 113 -16.67 5.21 -9.30
CA PRO A 113 -17.90 5.06 -10.08
C PRO A 113 -17.80 5.63 -11.49
N VAL A 114 -16.75 6.42 -11.79
CA VAL A 114 -16.48 7.01 -13.11
C VAL A 114 -15.38 6.24 -13.84
N ASN A 115 -15.66 5.88 -15.09
CA ASN A 115 -14.67 5.26 -15.99
C ASN A 115 -14.43 6.11 -17.25
N GLY A 116 -13.49 5.68 -18.10
CA GLY A 116 -13.12 6.41 -19.31
C GLY A 116 -14.26 6.58 -20.33
N ASN A 117 -15.25 5.68 -20.37
CA ASN A 117 -16.40 5.83 -21.26
C ASN A 117 -17.36 6.92 -20.77
N ASP A 118 -17.53 7.07 -19.46
CA ASP A 118 -18.31 8.16 -18.88
C ASP A 118 -17.69 9.53 -19.25
N LEU A 119 -16.36 9.65 -19.17
CA LEU A 119 -15.64 10.87 -19.56
C LEU A 119 -15.76 11.18 -21.07
N LYS A 120 -15.71 10.16 -21.93
CA LYS A 120 -15.93 10.34 -23.38
C LYS A 120 -17.35 10.84 -23.66
N LYS A 121 -18.36 10.32 -22.97
CA LYS A 121 -19.75 10.80 -23.09
C LYS A 121 -19.91 12.24 -22.61
N ALA A 122 -19.11 12.66 -21.64
CA ALA A 122 -19.03 14.05 -21.18
C ALA A 122 -18.25 14.97 -22.14
N GLY A 123 -17.78 14.48 -23.29
CA GLY A 123 -17.10 15.28 -24.31
C GLY A 123 -15.57 15.38 -24.13
N ILE A 124 -14.98 14.61 -23.21
CA ILE A 124 -13.52 14.57 -23.05
C ILE A 124 -12.89 13.77 -24.18
N ALA A 125 -12.00 14.42 -24.94
CA ALA A 125 -11.28 13.81 -26.04
C ALA A 125 -10.38 12.65 -25.58
N SER A 126 -10.26 11.62 -26.42
CA SER A 126 -9.39 10.48 -26.15
C SER A 126 -7.91 10.88 -26.15
N GLY A 127 -7.07 10.07 -25.50
CA GLY A 127 -5.63 10.30 -25.39
C GLY A 127 -5.22 10.80 -24.00
N GLN A 128 -4.15 11.60 -23.95
CA GLN A 128 -3.55 12.06 -22.70
C GLN A 128 -4.55 12.79 -21.78
N LYS A 129 -5.36 13.70 -22.35
CA LYS A 129 -6.37 14.48 -21.61
C LYS A 129 -7.40 13.58 -20.90
N LEU A 130 -7.82 12.48 -21.53
CA LEU A 130 -8.73 11.51 -20.92
C LEU A 130 -8.10 10.87 -19.67
N GLY A 131 -6.84 10.46 -19.77
CA GLY A 131 -6.11 9.83 -18.68
C GLY A 131 -5.85 10.78 -17.51
N GLU A 132 -5.48 12.02 -17.79
CA GLU A 132 -5.30 13.08 -16.78
C GLU A 132 -6.62 13.39 -16.07
N THR A 133 -7.70 13.57 -16.83
CA THR A 133 -9.04 13.80 -16.26
C THR A 133 -9.48 12.63 -15.39
N LEU A 134 -9.22 11.38 -15.80
CA LEU A 134 -9.55 10.20 -15.01
C LEU A 134 -8.77 10.14 -13.69
N LYS A 135 -7.49 10.52 -13.71
CA LYS A 135 -6.66 10.63 -12.50
C LYS A 135 -7.21 11.70 -11.55
N ASP A 136 -7.60 12.86 -12.07
CA ASP A 136 -8.18 13.94 -11.27
C ASP A 136 -9.52 13.56 -10.64
N VAL A 137 -10.40 12.90 -11.41
CA VAL A 137 -11.67 12.38 -10.90
C VAL A 137 -11.41 11.36 -9.80
N ARG A 138 -10.48 10.41 -10.01
CA ARG A 138 -10.12 9.43 -8.99
C ARG A 138 -9.56 10.10 -7.74
N ARG A 139 -8.75 11.15 -7.87
CA ARG A 139 -8.21 11.92 -6.74
C ARG A 139 -9.34 12.57 -5.93
N LYS A 140 -10.25 13.31 -6.57
CA LYS A 140 -11.41 13.93 -5.90
C LYS A 140 -12.29 12.89 -5.18
N TRP A 141 -12.48 11.72 -5.80
CA TRP A 141 -13.22 10.63 -5.18
C TRP A 141 -12.51 10.04 -3.94
N LYS A 142 -11.17 9.96 -3.93
CA LYS A 142 -10.44 9.58 -2.70
C LYS A 142 -10.50 10.67 -1.63
N GLU A 143 -10.49 11.95 -2.01
CA GLU A 143 -10.60 13.09 -1.09
C GLU A 143 -11.95 13.09 -0.37
N SER A 144 -13.02 12.64 -1.03
CA SER A 144 -14.35 12.44 -0.43
C SER A 144 -14.51 11.11 0.32
N CYS A 145 -13.41 10.47 0.75
CA CYS A 145 -13.45 9.18 1.44
C CYS A 145 -14.25 8.10 0.69
N TYR A 146 -14.18 8.12 -0.65
CA TYR A 146 -14.85 7.18 -1.55
C TYR A 146 -16.37 7.31 -1.63
N GLU A 147 -16.95 8.39 -1.11
CA GLU A 147 -18.41 8.58 -1.01
C GLU A 147 -19.04 9.28 -2.23
N SER A 148 -18.27 10.05 -3.01
CA SER A 148 -18.84 10.81 -4.14
C SER A 148 -19.48 9.90 -5.19
N SER A 149 -20.68 10.28 -5.63
CA SER A 149 -21.40 9.59 -6.71
C SER A 149 -20.78 9.87 -8.07
N LYS A 150 -21.22 9.11 -9.08
CA LYS A 150 -20.84 9.36 -10.49
C LYS A 150 -21.25 10.78 -10.90
N GLU A 151 -22.46 11.17 -10.54
CA GLU A 151 -23.06 12.45 -10.92
C GLU A 151 -22.28 13.62 -10.31
N ASP A 152 -21.92 13.52 -9.03
CA ASP A 152 -21.12 14.54 -8.33
C ASP A 152 -19.76 14.71 -8.99
N LEU A 153 -19.08 13.60 -9.28
CA LEU A 153 -17.74 13.62 -9.88
C LEU A 153 -17.76 14.20 -11.30
N LEU A 154 -18.74 13.82 -12.12
CA LEU A 154 -18.90 14.35 -13.48
C LEU A 154 -19.31 15.83 -13.48
N ALA A 155 -20.06 16.30 -12.47
CA ALA A 155 -20.38 17.72 -12.33
C ALA A 155 -19.13 18.58 -12.12
N THR A 156 -18.07 18.02 -11.53
CA THR A 156 -16.79 18.73 -11.33
C THR A 156 -15.95 18.93 -12.60
N LEU A 157 -16.39 18.41 -13.74
CA LEU A 157 -15.72 18.50 -15.05
C LEU A 157 -16.28 19.63 -15.93
N LYS A 158 -17.35 20.28 -15.49
CA LYS A 158 -18.01 21.38 -16.20
C LYS A 158 -17.27 22.70 -16.00
#